data_AF-A0A1B0ARP7-F1
#
_entry.id   AF-A0A1B0ARP7-F1
#
_cell.length_a   1.000
_cell.length_b   1.000
_cell.length_c   1.000
_cell.angle_alpha   90.00
_cell.angle_beta   90.00
_cell.angle_gamma   90.00
#
_symmetry.space_group_name_H-M   'P 1'
#
loop_
_entity.id
_entity.type
_entity.pdbx_description
1 polymer ?
#
loop_
_entity_poly.entity_id
_entity_poly.type
_entity_poly.pdbx_seq_one_letter_code
_entity_poly.pdbx_strand_id
1 'polypeptide(L)' 'MMTFPRPEKYTIRPESKRAVVNGYDCLNLASHNYLGLLEDEEILEDACKSLRKYGVGSCGPRGIYGTMDVYLDLEDR' A
#
# COMPACT_ATOMS: atom_id res chain seq x y z
N MET A 1 5.22 -23.21 -29.19
CA MET A 1 5.81 -22.19 -28.31
C MET A 1 4.89 -20.97 -28.33
N MET A 2 3.87 -20.95 -27.48
CA MET A 2 2.93 -19.81 -27.43
C MET A 2 3.59 -18.68 -26.63
N THR A 3 4.06 -17.66 -27.33
CA THR A 3 4.51 -16.41 -26.71
C THR A 3 3.29 -15.72 -26.13
N PHE A 4 3.13 -15.78 -24.81
CA PHE A 4 2.19 -14.90 -24.10
C PHE A 4 2.60 -13.45 -24.38
N PRO A 5 1.74 -12.62 -25.00
CA PRO A 5 2.03 -11.21 -25.19
C PRO A 5 2.23 -10.56 -23.82
N ARG A 6 3.31 -9.78 -23.65
CA ARG A 6 3.51 -8.99 -22.44
C ARG A 6 2.31 -8.05 -22.28
N PRO A 7 1.63 -8.01 -21.12
CA PRO A 7 0.54 -7.09 -20.91
C PRO A 7 1.06 -5.65 -21.01
N GLU A 8 0.50 -4.86 -21.93
CA GLU A 8 0.88 -3.46 -22.14
C GLU A 8 0.36 -2.54 -21.04
N LYS A 9 -0.67 -2.96 -20.29
CA LYS A 9 -1.28 -2.17 -19.21
C LYS A 9 -1.70 -3.07 -18.04
N TYR A 10 -1.02 -2.90 -16.90
CA TYR A 10 -1.38 -3.52 -15.63
C TYR A 10 -2.11 -2.48 -14.78
N THR A 11 -3.44 -2.46 -14.83
CA THR A 11 -4.25 -1.62 -13.95
C THR A 11 -4.77 -2.49 -12.82
N ILE A 12 -3.95 -2.63 -11.78
CA ILE A 12 -4.43 -3.12 -10.49
C ILE A 12 -5.51 -2.16 -10.00
N ARG A 13 -6.75 -2.62 -9.99
CA ARG A 13 -7.79 -1.97 -9.19
C ARG A 13 -7.35 -2.08 -7.73
N PRO A 14 -7.55 -1.04 -6.90
CA PRO A 14 -7.21 -1.12 -5.48
C PRO A 14 -8.05 -2.15 -4.70
N GLU A 15 -9.00 -2.83 -5.35
CA GLU A 15 -9.79 -3.93 -4.78
C GLU A 15 -8.99 -5.24 -4.88
N SER A 16 -8.35 -5.59 -3.77
CA SER A 16 -7.22 -6.51 -3.69
C SER A 16 -7.48 -7.92 -4.21
N LYS A 17 -8.75 -8.33 -4.27
CA LYS A 17 -9.16 -9.68 -4.71
C LYS A 17 -9.24 -9.83 -6.23
N ARG A 18 -9.54 -8.75 -6.98
CA ARG A 18 -9.72 -8.81 -8.44
C ARG A 18 -8.89 -7.74 -9.13
N ALA A 19 -8.14 -8.14 -10.15
CA ALA A 19 -7.34 -7.25 -10.97
C ALA A 19 -7.86 -7.26 -12.40
N VAL A 20 -7.84 -6.09 -13.06
CA VAL A 20 -8.17 -5.99 -14.49
C VAL A 20 -6.88 -6.02 -15.29
N VAL A 21 -6.64 -7.14 -15.98
CA VAL A 21 -5.46 -7.32 -16.83
C VAL A 21 -5.90 -7.26 -18.28
N ASN A 22 -5.39 -6.30 -19.05
CA ASN A 22 -5.76 -6.10 -20.46
C ASN A 22 -7.29 -6.03 -20.72
N GLY A 23 -8.06 -5.46 -19.78
CA GLY A 23 -9.52 -5.36 -19.88
C GLY A 23 -10.30 -6.59 -19.41
N TYR A 24 -9.63 -7.65 -18.98
CA TYR A 24 -10.25 -8.85 -18.42
C TYR A 24 -10.23 -8.83 -16.90
N ASP A 25 -11.39 -9.12 -16.28
CA ASP A 25 -11.51 -9.30 -14.83
C ASP A 25 -10.89 -10.64 -14.42
N CYS A 26 -9.80 -10.57 -13.64
CA CYS A 26 -9.01 -11.73 -13.22
C CYS A 26 -8.88 -11.77 -11.70
N LEU A 27 -8.78 -12.98 -11.13
CA LEU A 27 -8.45 -13.14 -9.71
C LEU A 27 -6.99 -12.77 -9.47
N ASN A 28 -6.75 -11.91 -8.48
CA ASN A 28 -5.41 -11.46 -8.15
C ASN A 28 -4.70 -12.49 -7.25
N LEU A 29 -3.81 -13.27 -7.83
CA LEU A 29 -2.93 -14.22 -7.12
C LEU A 29 -1.45 -13.80 -7.14
N ALA A 30 -1.17 -12.63 -7.70
CA ALA A 30 0.19 -12.10 -7.88
C ALA A 30 0.56 -11.05 -6.82
N SER A 31 -0.41 -10.57 -6.04
CA SER A 31 -0.19 -9.55 -5.01
C SER A 31 0.06 -10.17 -3.64
N HIS A 32 0.94 -9.56 -2.85
CA HIS A 32 1.28 -10.03 -1.49
C HIS A 32 0.25 -9.58 -0.43
N ASN A 33 -1.02 -9.43 -0.80
CA ASN A 33 -2.09 -9.03 0.13
C ASN A 33 -2.83 -10.25 0.69
N TYR A 34 -2.13 -11.08 1.45
CA TYR A 34 -2.69 -12.33 1.98
C TYR A 34 -3.80 -12.11 3.01
N LEU A 35 -3.71 -11.03 3.78
CA LEU A 35 -4.59 -10.72 4.91
C LEU A 35 -5.70 -9.72 4.56
N GLY A 36 -5.73 -9.18 3.34
CA GLY A 36 -6.75 -8.20 2.96
C GLY A 36 -6.55 -6.79 3.52
N LEU A 37 -5.41 -6.51 4.18
CA LEU A 37 -5.17 -5.25 4.90
C LEU A 37 -5.23 -3.99 4.03
N LEU A 38 -5.02 -4.13 2.71
CA LEU A 38 -5.15 -3.00 1.77
C LEU A 38 -6.58 -2.46 1.64
N GLU A 39 -7.60 -3.27 1.95
CA GLU A 39 -9.02 -2.91 1.82
C GLU A 39 -9.64 -2.57 3.19
N ASP A 40 -8.85 -2.61 4.25
CA ASP A 40 -9.32 -2.34 5.60
C ASP A 40 -9.55 -0.82 5.79
N GLU A 41 -10.79 -0.46 6.10
CA GLU A 41 -11.23 0.93 6.24
C GLU A 41 -10.63 1.59 7.49
N GLU A 42 -10.43 0.85 8.59
CA GLU A 42 -9.81 1.38 9.81
C GLU A 42 -8.34 1.76 9.53
N ILE A 43 -7.60 0.88 8.84
CA ILE A 43 -6.21 1.16 8.44
C ILE A 43 -6.13 2.38 7.51
N LEU A 44 -7.06 2.49 6.56
CA LEU A 44 -7.09 3.61 5.61
C LEU A 44 -7.41 4.94 6.31
N GLU A 45 -8.36 4.93 7.25
CA GLU A 45 -8.67 6.10 8.08
C GLU A 45 -7.48 6.52 8.94
N ASP A 46 -6.84 5.57 9.61
CA ASP A 46 -5.70 5.86 10.51
C ASP A 46 -4.48 6.32 9.73
N ALA A 47 -4.25 5.78 8.53
CA ALA A 47 -3.26 6.30 7.60
C ALA A 47 -3.56 7.75 7.19
N CYS A 48 -4.83 8.07 6.88
CA CYS A 48 -5.26 9.44 6.55
C CYS A 48 -5.10 10.40 7.74
N LYS A 49 -5.45 9.98 8.95
CA LYS A 49 -5.28 10.77 10.18
C LYS A 49 -3.80 11.05 10.43
N SER A 50 -2.95 10.04 10.27
CA SER A 50 -1.50 10.14 10.43
C SER A 50 -0.89 11.11 9.42
N LEU A 51 -1.29 11.02 8.15
CA LEU A 51 -0.88 11.96 7.10
C LEU A 51 -1.29 13.41 7.41
N ARG A 52 -2.50 13.63 7.95
CA ARG A 52 -2.95 14.97 8.35
C ARG A 52 -2.21 15.52 9.57
N LYS A 53 -1.82 14.65 10.50
CA LYS A 53 -1.12 15.04 11.74
C LYS A 53 0.37 15.31 11.50
N TYR A 54 1.04 14.47 10.72
CA TYR A 54 2.51 14.48 10.57
C TYR A 54 2.99 14.93 9.18
N GLY A 55 2.09 15.07 8.21
CA GLY A 55 2.45 15.40 6.84
C GLY A 55 3.07 14.22 6.08
N VAL A 56 3.74 14.52 4.98
CA VAL A 56 4.26 13.53 4.02
C VAL A 56 5.62 12.92 4.39
N GLY A 57 6.26 13.37 5.48
CA GLY A 57 7.50 12.76 5.98
C GLY A 57 8.28 13.65 6.94
N SER A 58 9.18 13.02 7.70
CA SER A 58 9.97 13.70 8.74
C SER A 58 11.14 14.54 8.22
N CYS A 59 11.47 14.44 6.92
CA CYS A 59 12.50 15.23 6.21
C CYS A 59 13.85 15.41 6.94
N GLY A 60 14.24 14.49 7.84
CA GLY A 60 15.43 14.64 8.65
C GLY A 60 15.95 13.31 9.23
N PRO A 61 17.25 13.21 9.53
CA PRO A 61 17.84 12.03 10.17
C PRO A 61 17.30 11.86 11.59
N ARG A 62 17.20 10.60 12.04
CA ARG A 62 16.61 10.24 13.36
C ARG A 62 17.24 11.00 14.52
N GLY A 63 18.55 11.28 14.45
CA GLY A 63 19.29 11.94 15.52
C GLY A 63 19.08 13.46 15.68
N ILE A 64 18.31 14.13 14.82
CA ILE A 64 18.18 15.59 14.88
C ILE A 64 16.72 16.06 14.85
N TYR A 65 16.07 15.99 13.68
CA TYR A 65 14.67 16.45 13.49
C TYR A 65 13.78 15.35 12.90
N GLY A 66 14.30 14.12 12.83
CA GLY A 66 13.66 12.96 12.20
C GLY A 66 12.81 12.09 13.13
N THR A 67 12.76 12.41 14.42
CA THR A 67 12.07 11.59 15.42
C THR A 67 10.64 12.08 15.59
N MET A 68 9.68 11.32 15.07
CA MET A 68 8.26 11.46 15.38
C MET A 68 7.87 10.49 16.50
N ASP A 69 6.91 10.90 17.32
CA ASP A 69 6.26 10.07 18.35
C ASP A 69 5.75 8.74 17.78
N VAL A 70 5.16 8.74 16.57
CA VAL A 70 4.70 7.51 15.89
C VAL A 70 5.81 6.48 15.69
N TYR A 71 7.05 6.90 15.46
CA TYR A 71 8.16 5.95 15.29
C TYR A 71 8.51 5.28 16.62
N LEU A 72 8.47 6.03 17.72
CA LEU A 72 8.74 5.50 19.06
C LEU A 72 7.60 4.57 19.52
N ASP A 73 6.35 4.98 19.28
CA ASP A 73 5.17 4.17 19.63
C ASP A 73 5.13 2.84 18.83
N LEU A 74 5.65 2.84 17.61
CA LEU A 74 5.79 1.63 16.79
C LEU A 74 6.96 0.76 17.22
N GLU A 75 8.07 1.36 17.66
CA GLU A 75 9.26 0.63 18.14
C GLU A 75 9.03 -0.05 19.51
N ASP A 76 8.14 0.48 20.35
CA ASP A 76 7.81 -0.07 21.68
C ASP A 76 6.79 -1.22 21.65
N ARG A 77 6.06 -1.37 20.54
CA ARG A 77 5.01 -2.38 20.34
C ARG A 77 5.52 -3.64 19.63
#